data_AF-A0A973D744-F1
#
_entry.id   AF-A0A973D744-F1
#
_cell.length_a   1.000
_cell.length_b   1.000
_cell.length_c   1.000
_cell.angle_alpha   90.00
_cell.angle_beta   90.00
_cell.angle_gamma   90.00
#
_symmetry.space_group_name_H-M   'P 1'
#
loop_
_entity.id
_entity.type
_entity.pdbx_description
1 polymer ?
#
loop_
_entity_poly.entity_id
_entity_poly.type
_entity_poly.pdbx_seq_one_letter_code
_entity_poly.pdbx_strand_id
1 'polypeptide(L)' 'MCPVCKDVQSPVAEDSPHFPFCSESCKDRDLGGWLKNQYRIGARRARSDELPEIDEPSQE' A
#
# COMPACT_ATOMS: atom_id res chain seq x y z
N MET A 1 -12.66 -11.31 -0.37
CA MET A 1 -12.59 -10.37 -1.51
C MET A 1 -11.13 -10.06 -1.79
N CYS A 2 -10.67 -10.17 -3.04
CA CYS A 2 -9.26 -9.90 -3.38
C CYS A 2 -8.99 -8.38 -3.40
N PRO A 3 -7.91 -7.89 -2.74
CA PRO A 3 -7.61 -6.45 -2.69
C PRO A 3 -7.20 -5.87 -4.05
N VAL A 4 -6.79 -6.72 -4.99
CA VAL A 4 -6.18 -6.33 -6.27
C VAL A 4 -7.22 -6.25 -7.38
N CYS A 5 -8.01 -7.30 -7.61
CA CYS A 5 -9.02 -7.32 -8.68
C CYS A 5 -10.43 -6.95 -8.21
N LYS A 6 -10.75 -7.15 -6.93
CA LYS A 6 -12.09 -6.95 -6.33
C LYS A 6 -13.23 -7.73 -7.03
N ASP A 7 -12.89 -8.74 -7.83
CA ASP A 7 -13.87 -9.58 -8.50
C ASP A 7 -14.59 -10.46 -7.47
N VAL A 8 -15.92 -10.45 -7.53
CA VAL A 8 -16.80 -11.24 -6.66
C VAL A 8 -16.95 -12.68 -7.16
N GLN A 9 -16.72 -12.92 -8.45
CA GLN A 9 -16.78 -14.25 -9.06
C GLN A 9 -15.53 -15.09 -8.76
N SER A 10 -14.46 -14.44 -8.31
CA SER A 10 -13.18 -15.06 -7.94
C SER A 10 -12.94 -14.94 -6.43
N PRO A 11 -13.58 -15.77 -5.58
CA PRO A 11 -13.45 -15.70 -4.13
C PRO A 11 -12.02 -16.01 -3.68
N VAL A 12 -11.62 -15.41 -2.55
CA VAL A 12 -10.32 -15.69 -1.90
C VAL A 12 -10.55 -16.85 -0.95
N ALA A 13 -9.82 -17.95 -1.15
CA ALA A 13 -9.81 -19.08 -0.22
C ALA A 13 -8.75 -18.84 0.87
N GLU A 14 -9.08 -19.10 2.13
CA GLU A 14 -8.21 -18.83 3.28
C GLU A 14 -7.01 -19.78 3.34
N ASP A 15 -7.16 -20.99 2.81
CA ASP A 15 -6.12 -22.03 2.67
C ASP A 15 -5.31 -21.90 1.37
N SER A 16 -5.61 -20.90 0.53
CA SER A 16 -4.90 -20.65 -0.71
C SER A 16 -3.43 -20.30 -0.46
N PRO A 17 -2.47 -20.86 -1.23
CA PRO A 17 -1.07 -20.43 -1.16
C PRO A 17 -0.86 -18.98 -1.58
N HIS A 18 -1.87 -18.36 -2.19
CA HIS A 18 -1.85 -16.97 -2.62
C HIS A 18 -2.69 -16.06 -1.73
N PHE A 19 -3.22 -16.54 -0.60
CA PHE A 19 -3.93 -15.69 0.36
C PHE A 19 -3.07 -14.45 0.70
N PRO A 20 -3.60 -13.21 0.66
CA PRO A 20 -5.02 -12.80 0.58
C PRO A 20 -5.57 -12.53 -0.84
N PHE A 21 -4.92 -13.05 -1.89
CA PHE A 21 -5.29 -12.86 -3.29
C PHE A 21 -6.08 -14.05 -3.86
N CYS A 22 -6.87 -13.83 -4.90
CA CYS A 22 -7.63 -14.90 -5.57
C CYS A 22 -6.79 -15.76 -6.52
N SER A 23 -5.60 -15.29 -6.91
CA SER A 23 -4.70 -16.00 -7.84
C SER A 23 -3.26 -15.50 -7.72
N GLU A 24 -2.32 -16.28 -8.25
CA GLU A 24 -0.92 -15.89 -8.40
C GLU A 24 -0.77 -14.58 -9.20
N SER A 25 -1.51 -14.43 -10.30
CA SER A 25 -1.46 -13.20 -11.12
C SER A 25 -1.84 -11.95 -10.33
N CYS A 26 -2.80 -12.06 -9.38
CA CYS A 26 -3.13 -10.93 -8.50
C CYS A 26 -2.03 -10.65 -7.49
N LYS A 27 -1.36 -11.68 -6.95
CA LYS A 27 -0.19 -11.53 -6.07
C LYS A 27 0.93 -10.77 -6.77
N ASP A 28 1.25 -11.16 -8.00
CA ASP A 28 2.34 -10.54 -8.78
C ASP A 28 2.00 -9.12 -9.20
N ARG A 29 0.72 -8.83 -9.50
CA ARG A 29 0.27 -7.47 -9.81
C ARG A 29 0.39 -6.54 -8.60
N ASP A 30 0.08 -7.03 -7.40
CA ASP A 30 0.29 -6.26 -6.17
C ASP A 30 1.78 -5.94 -5.98
N LEU A 31 2.63 -6.96 -6.07
CA LEU A 31 4.09 -6.79 -5.99
C LEU A 31 4.61 -5.78 -7.03
N GLY A 32 4.11 -5.86 -8.27
CA GLY A 32 4.42 -4.89 -9.31
C GLY A 32 4.01 -3.46 -8.96
N GLY A 33 2.89 -3.27 -8.27
CA GLY A 33 2.45 -1.96 -7.77
C GLY A 33 3.42 -1.39 -6.72
N TRP A 34 3.93 -2.22 -5.82
CA TRP A 34 4.95 -1.84 -4.84
C TRP A 34 6.25 -1.42 -5.51
N LEU A 35 6.76 -2.24 -6.42
CA LEU A 35 8.01 -1.95 -7.16
C LEU A 35 7.91 -0.67 -8.00
N LYS A 36 6.71 -0.33 -8.47
CA LYS A 36 6.43 0.88 -9.25
C LYS A 36 6.02 2.08 -8.39
N ASN A 37 6.09 1.97 -7.06
CA ASN A 37 5.72 3.02 -6.11
C ASN A 37 4.29 3.59 -6.37
N GLN A 38 3.34 2.71 -6.67
CA GLN A 38 1.96 3.07 -7.01
C GLN A 38 1.07 3.28 -5.78
N TYR A 39 1.46 2.74 -4.63
CA TYR A 39 0.74 2.89 -3.38
C TYR A 39 1.19 4.16 -2.65
N ARG A 40 0.25 5.03 -2.31
CA ARG A 40 0.52 6.29 -1.59
C ARG A 40 -0.46 6.46 -0.45
N ILE A 41 0.06 6.83 0.71
CA ILE A 41 -0.75 7.27 1.84
C ILE A 41 -1.01 8.76 1.65
N GLY A 42 -2.29 9.15 1.62
CA GLY A 42 -2.64 10.56 1.55
C GLY A 42 -2.13 11.30 2.77
N ALA A 43 -1.42 12.41 2.57
CA ALA A 43 -1.05 13.29 3.67
C ALA A 43 -2.31 13.99 4.20
N ARG A 44 -2.53 13.95 5.52
CA ARG A 44 -3.39 14.98 6.13
C ARG A 44 -2.65 16.31 6.02
N ARG A 45 -3.38 17.41 5.80
CA ARG A 45 -2.79 18.75 5.93
C ARG A 45 -2.16 18.83 7.32
N ALA A 46 -0.85 19.04 7.37
CA ALA A 46 -0.16 19.26 8.64
C ALA A 46 -0.84 20.45 9.32
N ARG A 47 -1.30 20.26 10.56
CA ARG A 47 -1.63 21.38 11.42
C ARG A 47 -0.33 21.92 11.99
N SER A 48 -0.28 23.24 12.20
CA SER A 48 0.94 23.93 12.60
C SER A 48 1.57 23.43 13.91
N ASP A 49 0.84 22.70 14.76
CA ASP A 49 1.35 22.16 16.03
C ASP A 49 1.84 20.70 15.95
N GLU A 50 1.71 20.05 14.79
CA GLU A 50 2.04 18.62 14.60
C GLU A 50 3.33 18.43 13.79
N LEU A 51 3.97 19.52 13.36
CA LEU A 51 5.27 19.48 12.72
C LEU A 51 6.36 19.29 13.80
N PRO A 52 7.21 18.26 13.70
CA PRO A 52 8.38 18.18 14.57
C PRO A 52 9.25 19.41 14.36
N GLU A 53 9.76 20.01 15.44
CA GLU A 53 10.82 21.02 15.35
C GLU A 53 12.04 20.34 14.71
N ILE A 54 12.19 20.56 13.40
CA ILE A 54 13.38 20.19 12.67
C ILE A 54 14.46 21.17 13.11
N ASP A 55 15.37 20.70 13.97
CA ASP A 55 16.60 21.40 14.33
C ASP A 55 17.42 21.52 13.03
N GLU A 56 17.31 22.67 12.34
CA GLU A 56 18.13 22.95 11.17
C GLU A 56 19.59 22.99 11.60
N PRO A 57 20.49 22.15 11.04
CA PRO A 57 21.90 22.27 11.34
C PRO A 57 22.37 23.62 10.81
N SER A 58 22.78 24.49 11.74
CA SER A 58 23.38 25.79 11.48
C SER A 58 24.42 25.68 10.37
N GLN A 59 24.12 26.25 9.21
CA GLN A 59 25.06 26.40 8.12
C GLN A 59 25.99 27.58 8.46
N GLU A 60 27.28 27.31 8.66
CA GLU A 60 28.36 28.31 8.64
C GLU A 60 28.77 28.66 7.21
#